data_AF-A0A944AP61-F1
#
_entry.id   AF-A0A944AP61-F1
#
_cell.length_a   1.000
_cell.length_b   1.000
_cell.length_c   1.000
_cell.angle_alpha   90.00
_cell.angle_beta   90.00
_cell.angle_gamma   90.00
#
_symmetry.space_group_name_H-M   'P 1'
#
loop_
_entity.id
_entity.type
_entity.pdbx_description
1 polymer ?
#
loop_
_entity_poly.entity_id
_entity_poly.type
_entity_poly.pdbx_seq_one_letter_code
_entity_poly.pdbx_strand_id
1 'polypeptide(L)'
;MKLKTIVITVLFALCSLLSTGCQSSLISDSTSLYQSPNVEVTIVDNADQIKYTHYEWATFTEDMAYTKNTVIITGVATNVRQANVNYEYMDTDVSDSITIFDVDVSEVLACRSGSIQEGDVITIGVGYNMDKYGEGLPIITEGASYLMFCYVAEDQENDVLELAEYVDCWISAPKDLFLERVGDFYLSIDFFSGLSDAQNLADYLNLTEKQIASLSTIAVANTDAVDTYIDEEIMLDSDRIDMNQFADALYVLKTRTMDNSSELWNLVNRSYLISCDELEEYVRDIALAYGG
;
A
#
# COMPACT_ATOMS: atom_id res chain seq x y z
N MET A 1 -34.04 -43.99 58.26
CA MET A 1 -34.15 -42.52 58.43
C MET A 1 -32.82 -41.93 58.01
N LYS A 2 -32.58 -41.58 56.74
CA LYS A 2 -32.97 -40.36 56.01
C LYS A 2 -32.58 -39.05 56.73
N LEU A 3 -31.76 -38.26 56.02
CA LEU A 3 -31.32 -36.86 56.21
C LEU A 3 -30.38 -36.65 57.42
N LYS A 4 -29.14 -36.13 57.32
CA LYS A 4 -28.65 -35.01 56.51
C LYS A 4 -27.15 -35.18 56.20
N THR A 5 -26.83 -35.77 55.06
CA THR A 5 -25.52 -35.70 54.41
C THR A 5 -25.54 -34.50 53.45
N ILE A 6 -25.66 -33.28 53.98
CA ILE A 6 -25.63 -32.03 53.20
C ILE A 6 -25.09 -30.92 54.11
N VAL A 7 -23.79 -30.93 54.45
CA VAL A 7 -23.13 -29.73 55.03
C VAL A 7 -21.66 -29.60 54.60
N ILE A 8 -20.95 -30.69 54.26
CA ILE A 8 -19.48 -30.60 54.07
C ILE A 8 -19.04 -30.48 52.59
N THR A 9 -19.95 -30.60 51.62
CA THR A 9 -19.61 -30.42 50.19
C THR A 9 -19.83 -28.98 49.69
N VAL A 10 -20.46 -28.10 50.48
CA VAL A 10 -20.73 -26.71 50.07
C VAL A 10 -19.57 -25.76 50.38
N LEU A 11 -18.66 -26.12 51.29
CA LEU A 11 -17.54 -25.23 51.64
C LEU A 11 -16.31 -25.33 50.72
N PHE A 12 -16.21 -26.39 49.90
CA PHE A 12 -15.13 -26.53 48.91
C PHE A 12 -15.52 -26.04 47.50
N ALA A 13 -16.80 -25.70 47.30
CA ALA A 13 -17.30 -25.10 46.05
C ALA A 13 -17.34 -23.56 46.10
N LEU A 14 -16.87 -22.94 47.19
CA LEU A 14 -16.89 -21.48 47.39
C LEU A 14 -15.49 -20.83 47.40
N CYS A 15 -14.42 -21.59 47.16
CA CYS A 15 -13.07 -21.05 47.00
C CYS A 15 -12.55 -21.09 45.54
N SER A 16 -13.39 -21.48 44.58
CA SER A 16 -13.09 -21.42 43.14
C SER A 16 -13.84 -20.32 42.40
N LEU A 17 -14.48 -19.38 43.12
CA LEU A 17 -15.21 -18.23 42.57
C LEU A 17 -14.43 -16.90 42.66
N LEU A 18 -13.11 -16.94 42.89
CA LEU A 18 -12.23 -15.77 42.87
C LEU A 18 -10.99 -16.00 41.99
N SER A 19 -11.20 -16.61 40.82
CA SER A 19 -10.27 -16.50 39.70
C SER A 19 -11.01 -16.49 38.36
N THR A 20 -12.13 -15.77 38.28
CA THR A 20 -12.33 -14.99 37.05
C THR A 20 -11.27 -13.91 37.11
N GLY A 21 -10.09 -14.21 36.58
CA GLY A 21 -9.28 -13.17 35.99
C GLY A 21 -10.26 -12.37 35.16
N CYS A 22 -10.47 -11.11 35.53
CA CYS A 22 -10.77 -10.12 34.53
C CYS A 22 -9.64 -10.30 33.52
N GLN A 23 -9.88 -11.08 32.46
CA GLN A 23 -9.49 -10.62 31.16
C GLN A 23 -10.13 -9.24 31.12
N SER A 24 -9.33 -8.24 31.49
CA SER A 24 -9.39 -6.98 30.78
C SER A 24 -9.43 -7.42 29.32
N SER A 25 -10.63 -7.48 28.75
CA SER A 25 -10.78 -7.00 27.40
C SER A 25 -10.06 -5.66 27.46
N LEU A 26 -8.83 -5.64 26.95
CA LEU A 26 -8.33 -4.45 26.33
C LEU A 26 -9.41 -4.14 25.29
N ILE A 27 -10.44 -3.40 25.73
CA ILE A 27 -11.09 -2.46 24.85
C ILE A 27 -9.90 -1.55 24.56
N SER A 28 -9.20 -1.81 23.46
CA SER A 28 -8.43 -0.74 22.87
C SER A 28 -9.49 0.33 22.67
N ASP A 29 -9.31 1.46 23.34
CA ASP A 29 -10.10 2.64 23.04
C ASP A 29 -9.74 3.00 21.61
N SER A 30 -10.41 2.36 20.65
CA SER A 30 -10.14 2.49 19.24
C SER A 30 -10.49 3.94 18.91
N THR A 31 -9.46 4.75 18.67
CA THR A 31 -9.64 6.19 18.49
C THR A 31 -10.26 6.39 17.11
N SER A 32 -11.53 6.78 17.08
CA SER A 32 -12.20 7.18 15.83
C SER A 32 -11.47 8.41 15.28
N LEU A 33 -11.00 8.29 14.04
CA LEU A 33 -10.44 9.38 13.23
C LEU A 33 -11.56 10.25 12.66
N TYR A 34 -12.68 9.62 12.32
CA TYR A 34 -13.82 10.26 11.70
C TYR A 34 -15.12 9.50 12.00
N GLN A 35 -16.21 10.23 12.20
CA GLN A 35 -17.53 9.64 12.37
C GLN A 35 -18.63 10.55 11.79
N SER A 36 -19.36 10.01 10.83
CA SER A 36 -20.63 10.53 10.29
C SER A 36 -21.75 9.51 10.58
N PRO A 37 -23.02 9.82 10.25
CA PRO A 37 -24.13 8.88 10.46
C PRO A 37 -23.97 7.52 9.77
N ASN A 38 -23.22 7.49 8.66
CA ASN A 38 -23.09 6.32 7.81
C ASN A 38 -21.64 5.80 7.73
N VAL A 39 -20.64 6.61 8.12
CA VAL A 39 -19.22 6.21 8.11
C VAL A 39 -18.55 6.39 9.44
N GLU A 40 -17.77 5.37 9.82
CA GLU A 40 -16.81 5.47 10.90
C GLU A 40 -15.43 5.04 10.42
N VAL A 41 -14.44 5.91 10.59
CA VAL A 41 -13.03 5.61 10.36
C VAL A 41 -12.32 5.46 11.70
N THR A 42 -11.69 4.33 11.92
CA THR A 42 -11.06 4.00 13.21
C THR A 42 -9.64 3.51 12.99
N ILE A 43 -8.68 4.05 13.77
CA ILE A 43 -7.29 3.58 13.71
C ILE A 43 -7.23 2.11 14.12
N VAL A 44 -6.50 1.33 13.33
CA VAL A 44 -6.23 -0.08 13.61
C VAL A 44 -4.85 -0.18 14.24
N ASP A 45 -4.76 -0.79 15.42
CA ASP A 45 -3.45 -1.15 15.97
C ASP A 45 -2.87 -2.32 15.16
N ASN A 46 -1.55 -2.36 14.96
CA ASN A 46 -0.85 -3.42 14.20
C ASN A 46 -1.13 -4.86 14.69
N ALA A 47 -1.82 -5.04 15.83
CA ALA A 47 -2.21 -6.33 16.40
C ALA A 47 -3.62 -6.79 16.00
N ASP A 48 -4.44 -5.92 15.40
CA ASP A 48 -5.80 -6.25 15.01
C ASP A 48 -5.84 -7.04 13.70
N GLN A 49 -6.60 -8.13 13.70
CA GLN A 49 -6.75 -8.98 12.53
C GLN A 49 -7.70 -8.33 11.53
N ILE A 50 -7.11 -7.72 10.51
CA ILE A 50 -7.81 -6.91 9.53
C ILE A 50 -8.62 -7.80 8.56
N LYS A 51 -9.89 -7.46 8.32
CA LYS A 51 -10.79 -8.20 7.41
C LYS A 51 -11.17 -7.29 6.24
N TYR A 52 -10.85 -7.72 5.02
CA TYR A 52 -10.95 -6.86 3.83
C TYR A 52 -11.98 -7.38 2.80
N THR A 53 -12.86 -6.50 2.30
CA THR A 53 -13.83 -6.81 1.24
C THR A 53 -13.18 -6.84 -0.15
N HIS A 54 -13.86 -7.41 -1.14
CA HIS A 54 -13.36 -7.55 -2.51
C HIS A 54 -13.88 -6.39 -3.35
N TYR A 55 -12.99 -5.53 -3.84
CA TYR A 55 -13.31 -4.63 -4.93
C TYR A 55 -13.13 -5.40 -6.25
N GLU A 56 -14.22 -5.67 -6.97
CA GLU A 56 -14.16 -6.03 -8.39
C GLU A 56 -13.77 -4.76 -9.15
N TRP A 57 -12.46 -4.53 -9.26
CA TRP A 57 -11.94 -3.48 -10.12
C TRP A 57 -12.28 -3.84 -11.56
N ALA A 58 -13.07 -3.00 -12.24
CA ALA A 58 -13.16 -3.05 -13.68
C ALA A 58 -11.73 -3.03 -14.27
N THR A 59 -11.49 -3.74 -15.38
CA THR A 59 -10.19 -3.75 -16.03
C THR A 59 -9.70 -2.30 -16.23
N PHE A 60 -8.62 -1.94 -15.54
CA PHE A 60 -8.05 -0.61 -15.62
C PHE A 60 -7.52 -0.36 -17.04
N THR A 61 -7.94 0.74 -17.66
CA THR A 61 -7.47 1.16 -18.98
C THR A 61 -6.66 2.43 -18.88
N GLU A 62 -5.83 2.71 -19.88
CA GLU A 62 -5.05 3.96 -19.94
C GLU A 62 -5.95 5.20 -19.91
N ASP A 63 -7.11 5.16 -20.57
CA ASP A 63 -8.10 6.24 -20.52
C ASP A 63 -8.61 6.53 -19.11
N MET A 64 -8.65 5.52 -18.23
CA MET A 64 -9.03 5.69 -16.83
C MET A 64 -7.93 6.35 -16.01
N ALA A 65 -6.67 6.34 -16.45
CA ALA A 65 -5.57 7.02 -15.76
C ALA A 65 -5.66 8.55 -15.88
N TYR A 66 -6.24 9.07 -16.97
CA TYR A 66 -6.19 10.50 -17.32
C TYR A 66 -7.58 11.16 -17.37
N THR A 67 -8.48 10.74 -16.49
CA THR A 67 -9.85 11.28 -16.46
C THR A 67 -9.90 12.71 -15.93
N LYS A 68 -11.04 13.38 -16.13
CA LYS A 68 -11.27 14.75 -15.62
C LYS A 68 -11.18 14.89 -14.09
N ASN A 69 -11.36 13.81 -13.34
CA ASN A 69 -11.36 13.82 -11.88
C ASN A 69 -10.01 13.34 -11.31
N THR A 70 -9.05 13.04 -12.17
CA THR A 70 -7.73 12.60 -11.75
C THR A 70 -6.83 13.80 -11.48
N VAL A 71 -6.17 13.77 -10.34
CA VAL A 71 -5.01 14.60 -10.00
C VAL A 71 -3.77 13.71 -10.03
N ILE A 72 -2.71 14.18 -10.68
CA ILE A 72 -1.45 13.47 -10.81
C ILE A 72 -0.38 14.33 -10.16
N ILE A 73 0.24 13.80 -9.11
CA ILE A 73 1.13 14.55 -8.21
C ILE A 73 2.36 13.74 -7.86
N THR A 74 3.42 14.45 -7.50
CA THR A 74 4.57 13.89 -6.80
C THR A 74 4.63 14.45 -5.39
N GLY A 75 5.10 13.65 -4.43
CA GLY A 75 5.16 14.10 -3.04
C GLY A 75 5.75 13.06 -2.09
N VAL A 76 5.95 13.50 -0.85
CA VAL A 76 6.49 12.67 0.23
C VAL A 76 5.35 12.20 1.12
N ALA A 77 5.25 10.89 1.34
CA ALA A 77 4.25 10.34 2.26
C ALA A 77 4.65 10.59 3.71
N THR A 78 3.72 11.08 4.51
CA THR A 78 3.86 11.29 5.94
C THR A 78 2.61 10.79 6.69
N ASN A 79 2.71 10.65 8.01
CA ASN A 79 1.58 10.27 8.87
C ASN A 79 0.84 9.00 8.39
N VAL A 80 1.62 7.99 8.00
CA VAL A 80 1.09 6.73 7.46
C VAL A 80 0.37 5.94 8.56
N ARG A 81 -0.90 5.61 8.34
CA ARG A 81 -1.79 4.96 9.31
C ARG A 81 -2.68 3.92 8.66
N GLN A 82 -2.87 2.80 9.34
CA GLN A 82 -3.87 1.79 8.98
C GLN A 82 -5.20 2.16 9.65
N ALA A 83 -6.30 2.06 8.90
CA ALA A 83 -7.62 2.34 9.41
C ALA A 83 -8.64 1.32 8.91
N ASN A 84 -9.69 1.13 9.71
CA ASN A 84 -10.93 0.49 9.28
C ASN A 84 -11.94 1.57 8.93
N VAL A 85 -12.63 1.38 7.81
CA VAL A 85 -13.75 2.18 7.36
C VAL A 85 -14.97 1.30 7.42
N ASN A 86 -15.91 1.65 8.29
CA ASN A 86 -17.22 1.03 8.34
C ASN A 86 -18.20 1.91 7.58
N TYR A 87 -18.93 1.35 6.62
CA TYR A 87 -19.90 2.08 5.80
C TYR A 87 -21.08 1.18 5.37
N GLU A 88 -22.20 1.78 4.99
CA GLU A 88 -23.36 1.04 4.50
C GLU A 88 -23.33 0.96 2.96
N TYR A 89 -23.25 -0.26 2.41
CA TYR A 89 -23.32 -0.51 0.97
C TYR A 89 -24.48 -1.44 0.63
N MET A 90 -25.39 -0.98 -0.23
CA MET A 90 -26.59 -1.73 -0.62
C MET A 90 -27.35 -2.32 0.58
N ASP A 91 -27.65 -1.47 1.57
CA ASP A 91 -28.34 -1.84 2.82
C ASP A 91 -27.59 -2.90 3.69
N THR A 92 -26.26 -2.98 3.54
CA THR A 92 -25.40 -3.91 4.29
C THR A 92 -24.22 -3.16 4.90
N ASP A 93 -23.97 -3.39 6.20
CA ASP A 93 -22.77 -2.89 6.87
C ASP A 93 -21.52 -3.59 6.31
N VAL A 94 -20.64 -2.81 5.70
CA VAL A 94 -19.34 -3.23 5.19
C VAL A 94 -18.25 -2.63 6.08
N SER A 95 -17.21 -3.42 6.33
CA SER A 95 -16.00 -2.97 7.00
C SER A 95 -14.84 -3.25 6.06
N ASP A 96 -14.17 -2.19 5.64
CA ASP A 96 -12.97 -2.26 4.83
C ASP A 96 -11.79 -1.69 5.59
N SER A 97 -10.61 -2.07 5.14
CA SER A 97 -9.39 -1.61 5.76
C SER A 97 -8.49 -1.01 4.71
N ILE A 98 -8.00 0.16 5.04
CA ILE A 98 -7.35 1.07 4.12
C ILE A 98 -6.07 1.58 4.77
N THR A 99 -5.10 1.91 3.92
CA THR A 99 -3.98 2.74 4.36
C THR A 99 -4.34 4.19 4.06
N ILE A 100 -4.11 5.06 5.04
CA ILE A 100 -4.27 6.50 4.92
C ILE A 100 -2.92 7.12 5.19
N PHE A 101 -2.56 8.14 4.43
CA PHE A 101 -1.35 8.89 4.63
C PHE A 101 -1.55 10.31 4.14
N ASP A 102 -0.75 11.22 4.67
CA ASP A 102 -0.72 12.59 4.23
C ASP A 102 0.42 12.72 3.21
N VAL A 103 0.29 13.64 2.25
CA VAL A 103 1.31 13.89 1.24
C VAL A 103 1.64 15.37 1.22
N ASP A 104 2.92 15.67 1.45
CA ASP A 104 3.48 16.97 1.12
C ASP A 104 3.69 17.03 -0.40
N VAL A 105 2.82 17.77 -1.10
CA VAL A 105 2.82 17.83 -2.57
C VAL A 105 4.03 18.62 -3.06
N SER A 106 4.97 17.91 -3.69
CA SER A 106 6.16 18.50 -4.31
C SER A 106 5.83 19.15 -5.64
N GLU A 107 5.04 18.46 -6.48
CA GLU A 107 4.63 18.96 -7.79
C GLU A 107 3.25 18.44 -8.19
N VAL A 108 2.49 19.26 -8.91
CA VAL A 108 1.22 18.89 -9.54
C VAL A 108 1.45 18.75 -11.06
N LEU A 109 1.57 17.51 -11.54
CA LEU A 109 1.79 17.22 -12.96
C LEU A 109 0.52 17.44 -13.79
N ALA A 110 -0.64 17.13 -13.21
CA ALA A 110 -1.93 17.41 -13.79
C ALA A 110 -3.00 17.54 -12.70
N CYS A 111 -3.81 18.59 -12.73
CA CYS A 111 -4.98 18.72 -11.88
C CYS A 111 -6.06 19.46 -12.64
N ARG A 112 -7.24 18.84 -12.79
CA ARG A 112 -8.36 19.43 -13.53
C ARG A 112 -9.47 19.97 -12.64
N SER A 113 -9.59 19.46 -11.42
CA SER A 113 -10.49 20.01 -10.40
C SER A 113 -10.03 21.41 -9.94
N GLY A 114 -8.72 21.68 -10.01
CA GLY A 114 -8.10 22.92 -9.54
C GLY A 114 -8.04 23.03 -8.01
N SER A 115 -8.38 21.96 -7.29
CA SER A 115 -8.48 21.93 -5.82
C SER A 115 -7.16 21.67 -5.10
N ILE A 116 -6.13 21.21 -5.80
CA ILE A 116 -4.84 20.80 -5.23
C ILE A 116 -3.71 21.55 -5.94
N GLN A 117 -2.78 22.09 -5.15
CA GLN A 117 -1.65 22.92 -5.58
C GLN A 117 -0.33 22.40 -5.00
N GLU A 118 0.78 22.86 -5.60
CA GLU A 118 2.11 22.60 -5.08
C GLU A 118 2.26 23.17 -3.66
N GLY A 119 2.84 22.39 -2.76
CA GLY A 119 3.00 22.74 -1.35
C GLY A 119 1.78 22.49 -0.47
N ASP A 120 0.67 22.01 -1.03
CA ASP A 120 -0.45 21.53 -0.22
C ASP A 120 -0.06 20.26 0.54
N VAL A 121 -0.72 20.06 1.68
CA VAL A 121 -0.70 18.78 2.41
C VAL A 121 -2.07 18.16 2.26
N ILE A 122 -2.14 17.02 1.57
CA ILE A 122 -3.41 16.33 1.29
C ILE A 122 -3.43 14.95 1.93
N THR A 123 -4.61 14.50 2.32
CA THR A 123 -4.85 13.15 2.86
C THR A 123 -5.27 12.21 1.74
N ILE A 124 -4.55 11.11 1.56
CA ILE A 124 -4.81 10.10 0.54
C ILE A 124 -5.25 8.79 1.20
N GLY A 125 -6.34 8.21 0.69
CA GLY A 125 -6.81 6.88 1.04
C GLY A 125 -6.51 5.85 -0.05
N VAL A 126 -6.11 4.64 0.35
CA VAL A 126 -5.86 3.54 -0.58
C VAL A 126 -6.37 2.22 -0.03
N GLY A 127 -7.24 1.56 -0.81
CA GLY A 127 -7.87 0.30 -0.45
C GLY A 127 -7.24 -0.90 -1.13
N TYR A 128 -6.24 -1.53 -0.50
CA TYR A 128 -5.80 -2.88 -0.87
C TYR A 128 -5.30 -3.67 0.33
N ASN A 129 -5.37 -4.99 0.18
CA ASN A 129 -4.79 -5.96 1.08
C ASN A 129 -3.65 -6.70 0.38
N MET A 130 -2.45 -6.66 0.97
CA MET A 130 -1.29 -7.45 0.54
C MET A 130 -1.54 -8.97 0.57
N ASP A 131 -2.45 -9.45 1.43
CA ASP A 131 -2.82 -10.88 1.53
C ASP A 131 -3.78 -11.36 0.42
N LYS A 132 -4.46 -10.43 -0.28
CA LYS A 132 -5.57 -10.76 -1.22
C LYS A 132 -5.22 -10.48 -2.67
N TYR A 133 -4.41 -9.45 -2.91
CA TYR A 133 -3.89 -9.13 -4.23
C TYR A 133 -2.46 -9.65 -4.29
N GLY A 134 -2.26 -10.70 -5.11
CA GLY A 134 -0.97 -11.36 -5.27
C GLY A 134 0.14 -10.34 -5.50
N GLU A 135 1.09 -10.35 -4.57
CA GLU A 135 2.48 -9.89 -4.60
C GLU A 135 2.84 -8.87 -5.68
N GLY A 136 3.07 -7.63 -5.24
CA GLY A 136 3.64 -6.58 -6.09
C GLY A 136 3.21 -5.16 -5.75
N LEU A 137 2.14 -5.00 -4.97
CA LEU A 137 1.65 -3.67 -4.60
C LEU A 137 2.72 -2.89 -3.80
N PRO A 138 2.80 -1.57 -4.02
CA PRO A 138 3.68 -0.70 -3.24
C PRO A 138 3.47 -0.85 -1.73
N ILE A 139 4.52 -0.67 -0.94
CA ILE A 139 4.40 -0.55 0.52
C ILE A 139 4.50 0.94 0.85
N ILE A 140 3.40 1.50 1.36
CA ILE A 140 3.35 2.91 1.76
C ILE A 140 4.26 3.08 2.98
N THR A 141 5.35 3.83 2.80
CA THR A 141 6.44 3.97 3.77
C THR A 141 6.59 5.44 4.14
N GLU A 142 6.66 5.73 5.45
CA GLU A 142 6.88 7.07 5.97
C GLU A 142 8.19 7.68 5.40
N GLY A 143 8.10 8.89 4.85
CA GLY A 143 9.22 9.62 4.26
C GLY A 143 9.61 9.19 2.84
N ALA A 144 8.95 8.17 2.26
CA ALA A 144 9.18 7.79 0.88
C ALA A 144 8.48 8.76 -0.09
N SER A 145 9.08 8.93 -1.27
CA SER A 145 8.52 9.79 -2.33
C SER A 145 7.81 8.95 -3.38
N TYR A 146 6.72 9.48 -3.91
CA TYR A 146 5.86 8.78 -4.86
C TYR A 146 5.45 9.65 -6.04
N LEU A 147 5.17 9.03 -7.17
CA LEU A 147 4.30 9.55 -8.22
C LEU A 147 2.93 8.87 -8.07
N MET A 148 1.89 9.67 -7.93
CA MET A 148 0.55 9.24 -7.58
C MET A 148 -0.47 9.75 -8.59
N PHE A 149 -1.30 8.85 -9.10
CA PHE A 149 -2.52 9.21 -9.81
C PHE A 149 -3.69 8.95 -8.85
N CYS A 150 -4.31 10.04 -8.42
CA CYS A 150 -5.41 9.99 -7.46
C CYS A 150 -6.67 10.54 -8.07
N TYR A 151 -7.80 10.03 -7.62
CA TYR A 151 -9.09 10.63 -7.87
C TYR A 151 -9.39 11.60 -6.74
N VAL A 152 -9.79 12.83 -7.08
CA VAL A 152 -10.28 13.79 -6.09
C VAL A 152 -11.56 13.25 -5.50
N ALA A 153 -11.59 13.05 -4.18
CA ALA A 153 -12.67 12.32 -3.53
C ALA A 153 -14.02 13.07 -3.63
N GLU A 154 -14.00 14.40 -3.52
CA GLU A 154 -15.19 15.27 -3.68
C GLU A 154 -15.84 15.12 -5.07
N ASP A 155 -15.07 14.76 -6.10
CA ASP A 155 -15.55 14.67 -7.49
C ASP A 155 -16.10 13.27 -7.87
N GLN A 156 -16.09 12.29 -6.96
CA GLN A 156 -16.55 10.93 -7.22
C GLN A 156 -18.02 10.75 -6.86
N GLU A 157 -18.83 10.23 -7.80
CA GLU A 157 -20.30 10.09 -7.63
C GLU A 157 -20.76 8.75 -7.00
N ASN A 158 -19.89 7.76 -6.77
CA ASN A 158 -20.25 6.42 -6.25
C ASN A 158 -19.35 6.00 -5.09
N ASP A 159 -19.89 5.23 -4.10
CA ASP A 159 -19.35 4.57 -2.88
C ASP A 159 -18.27 5.29 -2.03
N VAL A 160 -17.36 6.01 -2.68
CA VAL A 160 -16.30 6.88 -2.16
C VAL A 160 -16.85 8.18 -1.55
N LEU A 161 -18.11 8.55 -1.82
CA LEU A 161 -18.73 9.80 -1.33
C LEU A 161 -18.62 9.99 0.18
N GLU A 162 -18.74 8.91 0.95
CA GLU A 162 -18.71 9.03 2.42
C GLU A 162 -17.27 9.05 2.97
N LEU A 163 -16.28 8.58 2.19
CA LEU A 163 -14.85 8.78 2.47
C LEU A 163 -14.34 10.15 2.02
N ALA A 164 -15.02 10.82 1.07
CA ALA A 164 -14.66 12.16 0.60
C ALA A 164 -14.73 13.24 1.69
N GLU A 165 -15.44 12.99 2.79
CA GLU A 165 -15.45 13.89 3.95
C GLU A 165 -14.19 13.75 4.83
N TYR A 166 -13.37 12.73 4.60
CA TYR A 166 -12.18 12.42 5.40
C TYR A 166 -10.87 12.35 4.60
N VAL A 167 -10.90 11.90 3.35
CA VAL A 167 -9.73 11.92 2.44
C VAL A 167 -9.94 12.94 1.33
N ASP A 168 -8.88 13.65 0.96
CA ASP A 168 -8.90 14.56 -0.19
C ASP A 168 -8.84 13.77 -1.51
N CYS A 169 -8.16 12.61 -1.49
CA CYS A 169 -7.82 11.83 -2.67
C CYS A 169 -7.89 10.33 -2.43
N TRP A 170 -8.20 9.59 -3.50
CA TRP A 170 -8.26 8.13 -3.48
C TRP A 170 -7.44 7.49 -4.61
N ILE A 171 -6.66 6.44 -4.31
CA ILE A 171 -5.94 5.65 -5.33
C ILE A 171 -6.72 4.37 -5.63
N SER A 172 -7.13 4.23 -6.89
CA SER A 172 -7.94 3.09 -7.35
C SER A 172 -7.11 1.95 -7.96
N ALA A 173 -5.94 2.26 -8.52
CA ALA A 173 -5.10 1.29 -9.23
C ALA A 173 -3.67 1.33 -8.70
N PRO A 174 -3.45 1.01 -7.40
CA PRO A 174 -2.14 1.15 -6.75
C PRO A 174 -1.04 0.29 -7.37
N LYS A 175 -1.41 -0.81 -8.06
CA LYS A 175 -0.44 -1.62 -8.80
C LYS A 175 0.19 -0.85 -9.97
N ASP A 176 -0.64 -0.08 -10.68
CA ASP A 176 -0.31 0.44 -12.00
C ASP A 176 0.02 1.95 -11.96
N LEU A 177 -0.55 2.68 -11.00
CA LEU A 177 -0.52 4.14 -10.93
C LEU A 177 0.00 4.72 -9.61
N PHE A 178 0.53 3.89 -8.71
CA PHE A 178 1.19 4.36 -7.51
C PHE A 178 2.64 3.89 -7.55
N LEU A 179 3.54 4.83 -7.84
CA LEU A 179 4.92 4.51 -8.19
C LEU A 179 5.86 5.01 -7.11
N GLU A 180 6.59 4.09 -6.50
CA GLU A 180 7.66 4.40 -5.54
C GLU A 180 8.86 5.00 -6.26
N ARG A 181 9.39 6.11 -5.75
CA ARG A 181 10.64 6.69 -6.22
C ARG A 181 11.83 5.96 -5.59
N VAL A 182 12.76 5.52 -6.44
CA VAL A 182 14.04 4.89 -6.07
C VAL A 182 15.16 5.71 -6.70
N GLY A 183 15.78 6.58 -5.92
CA GLY A 183 16.78 7.53 -6.42
C GLY A 183 16.16 8.48 -7.46
N ASP A 184 16.65 8.43 -8.70
CA ASP A 184 16.18 9.26 -9.82
C ASP A 184 15.21 8.53 -10.76
N PHE A 185 14.64 7.42 -10.29
CA PHE A 185 13.73 6.57 -11.06
C PHE A 185 12.41 6.34 -10.31
N TYR A 186 11.35 6.07 -11.06
CA TYR A 186 10.13 5.47 -10.57
C TYR A 186 10.10 3.98 -10.87
N LEU A 187 9.66 3.19 -9.88
CA LEU A 187 9.46 1.76 -10.01
C LEU A 187 8.04 1.48 -10.50
N SER A 188 7.91 1.07 -11.77
CA SER A 188 6.67 0.64 -12.40
C SER A 188 6.62 -0.88 -12.57
N ILE A 189 5.42 -1.45 -12.64
CA ILE A 189 5.22 -2.85 -13.01
C ILE A 189 4.92 -2.91 -14.53
N ASP A 190 3.68 -3.19 -14.94
CA ASP A 190 3.43 -3.41 -16.37
C ASP A 190 2.99 -2.15 -17.11
N PHE A 191 2.37 -1.19 -16.41
CA PHE A 191 1.61 -0.11 -17.05
C PHE A 191 2.47 0.78 -17.95
N PHE A 192 3.65 1.18 -17.48
CA PHE A 192 4.58 2.02 -18.23
C PHE A 192 5.69 1.23 -18.95
N SER A 193 5.56 -0.10 -19.07
CA SER A 193 6.56 -0.97 -19.71
C SER A 193 6.83 -0.66 -21.19
N GLY A 194 5.90 0.02 -21.86
CA GLY A 194 6.01 0.41 -23.27
C GLY A 194 6.80 1.69 -23.54
N LEU A 195 7.22 2.43 -22.50
CA LEU A 195 8.03 3.63 -22.68
C LEU A 195 9.44 3.27 -23.16
N SER A 196 10.02 4.11 -24.02
CA SER A 196 11.36 3.88 -24.59
C SER A 196 12.44 3.72 -23.53
N ASP A 197 12.29 4.46 -22.43
CA ASP A 197 13.26 4.54 -21.34
C ASP A 197 12.89 3.66 -20.14
N ALA A 198 11.86 2.81 -20.30
CA ALA A 198 11.52 1.79 -19.31
C ALA A 198 12.56 0.66 -19.35
N GLN A 199 13.30 0.51 -18.26
CA GLN A 199 14.35 -0.49 -18.15
C GLN A 199 13.88 -1.64 -17.26
N ASN A 200 13.68 -2.81 -17.87
CA ASN A 200 13.29 -4.01 -17.13
C ASN A 200 14.36 -4.40 -16.12
N LEU A 201 13.96 -4.61 -14.87
CA LEU A 201 14.88 -4.87 -13.75
C LEU A 201 15.65 -6.18 -13.92
N ALA A 202 14.98 -7.26 -14.33
CA ALA A 202 15.61 -8.57 -14.54
C ALA A 202 16.67 -8.50 -15.63
N ASP A 203 16.34 -7.88 -16.77
CA ASP A 203 17.27 -7.74 -17.89
C ASP A 203 18.42 -6.80 -17.55
N TYR A 204 18.15 -5.69 -16.86
CA TYR A 204 19.18 -4.70 -16.55
C TYR A 204 20.25 -5.25 -15.61
N LEU A 205 19.83 -5.98 -14.58
CA LEU A 205 20.69 -6.63 -13.59
C LEU A 205 21.19 -8.01 -14.05
N ASN A 206 20.82 -8.48 -15.26
CA ASN A 206 21.11 -9.83 -15.76
C ASN A 206 20.72 -10.94 -14.77
N LEU A 207 19.58 -10.77 -14.10
CA LEU A 207 19.16 -11.68 -13.03
C LEU A 207 18.77 -13.04 -13.56
N THR A 208 19.11 -14.06 -12.77
CA THR A 208 18.67 -15.43 -13.00
C THR A 208 17.68 -15.87 -11.94
N GLU A 209 16.77 -16.79 -12.30
CA GLU A 209 15.86 -17.44 -11.36
C GLU A 209 16.60 -18.03 -10.14
N LYS A 210 17.82 -18.54 -10.35
CA LYS A 210 18.65 -19.10 -9.28
C LYS A 210 19.12 -18.03 -8.28
N GLN A 211 19.53 -16.86 -8.77
CA GLN A 211 19.93 -15.76 -7.90
C GLN A 211 18.72 -15.27 -7.10
N ILE A 212 17.55 -15.13 -7.73
CA ILE A 212 16.32 -14.75 -7.03
C ILE A 212 15.88 -15.81 -6.02
N ALA A 213 15.97 -17.09 -6.36
CA ALA A 213 15.66 -18.17 -5.42
C ALA A 213 16.62 -18.20 -4.22
N SER A 214 17.85 -17.73 -4.38
CA SER A 214 18.81 -17.62 -3.27
C SER A 214 18.52 -16.38 -2.44
N LEU A 215 18.29 -15.23 -3.08
CA LEU A 215 17.90 -13.98 -2.43
C LEU A 215 16.62 -14.16 -1.59
N SER A 216 15.60 -14.85 -2.13
CA SER A 216 14.33 -15.08 -1.43
C SER A 216 14.48 -15.89 -0.15
N THR A 217 15.57 -16.67 0.02
CA THR A 217 15.82 -17.44 1.25
C THR A 217 16.38 -16.59 2.39
N ILE A 218 16.83 -15.37 2.09
CA ILE A 218 17.34 -14.42 3.07
C ILE A 218 16.13 -13.73 3.69
N ALA A 219 16.00 -13.83 5.01
CA ALA A 219 14.93 -13.18 5.75
C ALA A 219 14.99 -11.66 5.54
N VAL A 220 13.86 -11.03 5.20
CA VAL A 220 13.77 -9.59 4.93
C VAL A 220 14.27 -8.76 6.12
N ALA A 221 14.07 -9.23 7.35
CA ALA A 221 14.54 -8.56 8.56
C ALA A 221 16.08 -8.53 8.71
N ASN A 222 16.82 -9.30 7.90
CA ASN A 222 18.28 -9.32 7.90
C ASN A 222 18.82 -8.46 6.75
N THR A 223 18.61 -7.16 6.85
CA THR A 223 18.94 -6.16 5.83
C THR A 223 20.39 -6.28 5.37
N ASP A 224 21.35 -6.36 6.30
CA ASP A 224 22.77 -6.49 5.99
C ASP A 224 23.09 -7.71 5.11
N ALA A 225 22.41 -8.84 5.34
CA ALA A 225 22.62 -10.04 4.54
C ALA A 225 21.97 -9.96 3.16
N VAL A 226 20.83 -9.26 3.04
CA VAL A 226 20.20 -8.98 1.75
C VAL A 226 21.11 -8.08 0.92
N ASP A 227 21.58 -6.97 1.50
CA ASP A 227 22.46 -6.00 0.84
C ASP A 227 23.77 -6.65 0.42
N THR A 228 24.42 -7.41 1.32
CA THR A 228 25.64 -8.15 1.01
C THR A 228 25.44 -9.11 -0.15
N TYR A 229 24.30 -9.82 -0.20
CA TYR A 229 24.02 -10.73 -1.31
C TYR A 229 23.81 -9.98 -2.63
N ILE A 230 23.09 -8.85 -2.62
CA ILE A 230 22.91 -8.02 -3.82
C ILE A 230 24.28 -7.53 -4.31
N ASP A 231 25.12 -7.01 -3.43
CA ASP A 231 26.43 -6.48 -3.78
C ASP A 231 27.39 -7.57 -4.30
N GLU A 232 27.46 -8.72 -3.62
CA GLU A 232 28.47 -9.75 -3.89
C GLU A 232 28.06 -10.78 -4.95
N GLU A 233 26.76 -10.99 -5.19
CA GLU A 233 26.27 -12.06 -6.08
C GLU A 233 25.45 -11.55 -7.27
N ILE A 234 24.94 -10.32 -7.21
CA ILE A 234 24.15 -9.72 -8.30
C ILE A 234 24.94 -8.61 -8.98
N MET A 235 25.56 -7.73 -8.19
CA MET A 235 26.26 -6.55 -8.68
C MET A 235 27.74 -6.81 -8.99
N LEU A 236 28.24 -7.99 -8.63
CA LEU A 236 29.62 -8.40 -8.86
C LEU A 236 29.98 -8.30 -10.36
N ASP A 237 31.08 -7.62 -10.66
CA ASP A 237 31.58 -7.37 -12.03
C ASP A 237 30.71 -6.45 -12.90
N SER A 238 29.80 -5.66 -12.31
CA SER A 238 29.11 -4.60 -13.03
C SER A 238 30.02 -3.39 -13.28
N ASP A 239 30.31 -3.13 -14.56
CA ASP A 239 30.95 -1.88 -15.01
C ASP A 239 29.93 -0.71 -15.18
N ARG A 240 28.65 -0.91 -14.82
CA ARG A 240 27.58 0.07 -15.08
C ARG A 240 27.40 1.00 -13.88
N ILE A 241 27.54 2.30 -14.14
CA ILE A 241 27.53 3.38 -13.13
C ILE A 241 26.17 3.55 -12.42
N ASP A 242 25.07 3.16 -13.07
CA ASP A 242 23.70 3.41 -12.60
C ASP A 242 23.02 2.18 -11.96
N MET A 243 23.77 1.13 -11.60
CA MET A 243 23.15 -0.07 -11.07
C MET A 243 22.65 0.05 -9.63
N ASN A 244 23.11 1.04 -8.86
CA ASN A 244 22.73 1.16 -7.45
C ASN A 244 21.22 1.36 -7.27
N GLN A 245 20.57 2.16 -8.12
CA GLN A 245 19.12 2.35 -8.06
C GLN A 245 18.35 1.08 -8.46
N PHE A 246 18.91 0.26 -9.36
CA PHE A 246 18.32 -1.04 -9.71
C PHE A 246 18.47 -2.06 -8.58
N ALA A 247 19.62 -2.06 -7.89
CA ALA A 247 19.84 -2.85 -6.68
C ALA A 247 18.86 -2.43 -5.56
N ASP A 248 18.70 -1.13 -5.32
CA ASP A 248 17.75 -0.58 -4.36
C ASP A 248 16.31 -0.98 -4.72
N ALA A 249 15.94 -0.93 -6.00
CA ALA A 249 14.63 -1.37 -6.46
C ALA A 249 14.43 -2.88 -6.25
N LEU A 250 15.45 -3.71 -6.48
CA LEU A 250 15.39 -5.13 -6.18
C LEU A 250 15.20 -5.39 -4.68
N TYR A 251 15.90 -4.64 -3.82
CA TYR A 251 15.72 -4.68 -2.37
C TYR A 251 14.27 -4.34 -2.00
N VAL A 252 13.74 -3.23 -2.54
CA VAL A 252 12.34 -2.83 -2.36
C VAL A 252 11.38 -3.97 -2.73
N LEU A 253 11.54 -4.59 -3.90
CA LEU A 253 10.68 -5.70 -4.32
C LEU A 253 10.82 -6.93 -3.41
N LYS A 254 12.03 -7.24 -2.92
CA LYS A 254 12.25 -8.32 -1.95
C LYS A 254 11.50 -8.10 -0.64
N THR A 255 11.32 -6.85 -0.21
CA THR A 255 10.52 -6.56 0.99
C THR A 255 9.02 -6.85 0.79
N ARG A 256 8.53 -6.87 -0.44
CA ARG A 256 7.11 -7.10 -0.79
C ARG A 256 6.72 -8.57 -0.84
N THR A 257 7.67 -9.46 -1.12
CA THR A 257 7.44 -10.89 -1.36
C THR A 257 8.07 -11.72 -0.22
N MET A 258 7.27 -12.08 0.79
CA MET A 258 7.76 -12.82 1.97
C MET A 258 8.13 -14.26 1.61
N ASP A 259 9.44 -14.53 1.47
CA ASP A 259 10.06 -15.84 1.28
C ASP A 259 9.47 -16.70 0.13
N ASN A 260 8.84 -16.06 -0.87
CA ASN A 260 8.34 -16.73 -2.07
C ASN A 260 9.20 -16.40 -3.30
N SER A 261 10.07 -17.34 -3.68
CA SER A 261 10.98 -17.18 -4.83
C SER A 261 10.27 -16.99 -6.16
N SER A 262 9.11 -17.62 -6.35
CA SER A 262 8.39 -17.60 -7.63
C SER A 262 7.68 -16.27 -7.82
N GLU A 263 7.13 -15.71 -6.75
CA GLU A 263 6.46 -14.43 -6.78
C GLU A 263 7.48 -13.28 -6.89
N LEU A 264 8.60 -13.34 -6.17
CA LEU A 264 9.71 -12.39 -6.35
C LEU A 264 10.23 -12.39 -7.80
N TRP A 265 10.45 -13.57 -8.38
CA TRP A 265 10.89 -13.67 -9.78
C TRP A 265 9.89 -13.05 -10.75
N ASN A 266 8.61 -13.38 -10.59
CA ASN A 266 7.55 -12.83 -11.44
C ASN A 266 7.45 -11.30 -11.31
N LEU A 267 7.61 -10.77 -10.10
CA LEU A 267 7.55 -9.34 -9.83
C LEU A 267 8.75 -8.60 -10.44
N VAL A 268 9.96 -9.10 -10.20
CA VAL A 268 11.21 -8.55 -10.75
C VAL A 268 11.19 -8.56 -12.28
N ASN A 269 10.74 -9.65 -12.90
CA ASN A 269 10.67 -9.79 -14.37
C ASN A 269 9.61 -8.89 -15.02
N ARG A 270 8.72 -8.29 -14.22
CA ARG A 270 7.68 -7.37 -14.67
C ARG A 270 7.87 -5.97 -14.13
N SER A 271 8.98 -5.70 -13.45
CA SER A 271 9.27 -4.38 -12.89
C SER A 271 10.23 -3.62 -13.78
N TYR A 272 9.98 -2.32 -13.92
CA TYR A 272 10.73 -1.41 -14.76
C TYR A 272 11.10 -0.18 -13.96
N LEU A 273 12.34 0.28 -14.13
CA LEU A 273 12.75 1.61 -13.68
C LEU A 273 12.65 2.57 -14.85
N ILE A 274 12.03 3.72 -14.62
CA ILE A 274 11.88 4.80 -15.59
C ILE A 274 12.37 6.09 -14.93
N SER A 275 13.18 6.88 -15.62
CA SER A 275 13.68 8.14 -15.07
C SER A 275 12.53 9.04 -14.63
N CYS A 276 12.68 9.70 -13.47
CA CYS A 276 11.67 10.63 -12.96
C CYS A 276 11.33 11.72 -13.99
N ASP A 277 12.35 12.39 -14.53
CA ASP A 277 12.16 13.49 -15.48
C ASP A 277 11.39 13.05 -16.73
N GLU A 278 11.80 11.92 -17.33
CA GLU A 278 11.17 11.37 -18.55
C GLU A 278 9.73 10.92 -18.29
N LEU A 279 9.47 10.24 -17.17
CA LEU A 279 8.12 9.78 -16.85
C LEU A 279 7.18 10.94 -16.54
N GLU A 280 7.65 11.92 -15.78
CA GLU A 280 6.86 13.09 -15.44
C GLU A 280 6.56 13.94 -16.69
N GLU A 281 7.53 14.12 -17.61
CA GLU A 281 7.30 14.79 -18.90
C GLU A 281 6.26 14.04 -19.74
N TYR A 282 6.42 12.71 -19.89
CA TYR A 282 5.43 11.86 -20.55
C TYR A 282 4.03 12.04 -19.97
N VAL A 283 3.91 11.99 -18.65
CA VAL A 283 2.63 12.12 -17.94
C VAL A 283 2.01 13.50 -18.17
N ARG A 284 2.79 14.58 -18.12
CA ARG A 284 2.29 15.94 -18.41
C ARG A 284 1.74 16.02 -19.84
N ASP A 285 2.49 15.50 -20.82
CA ASP A 285 2.10 15.53 -22.23
C ASP A 285 0.82 14.73 -22.51
N ILE A 286 0.70 13.52 -21.95
CA ILE A 286 -0.50 12.70 -22.10
C ILE A 286 -1.68 13.36 -21.38
N ALA A 287 -1.51 13.85 -20.15
CA ALA A 287 -2.59 14.52 -19.43
C ALA A 287 -3.13 15.75 -20.15
N LEU A 288 -2.27 16.51 -20.85
CA LEU A 288 -2.65 17.61 -21.72
C LEU A 288 -3.44 17.13 -22.94
N ALA A 289 -3.03 16.06 -23.60
CA ALA A 289 -3.74 15.50 -24.75
C ALA A 289 -5.17 15.04 -24.41
N TYR A 290 -5.39 14.51 -23.20
CA TYR A 290 -6.72 14.14 -22.72
C TYR A 290 -7.57 15.34 -22.25
N GLY A 291 -6.99 16.54 -22.16
CA GLY A 291 -7.58 17.74 -21.57
C GLY A 291 -7.87 18.87 -22.55
N GLY A 292 -7.59 18.66 -23.84
CA GLY A 292 -7.89 19.57 -24.95
C GLY A 292 -9.31 19.49 -25.47
#